data_AF-A0A9D5UXS0-F1
#
_entry.id   AF-A0A9D5UXS0-F1
#
_cell.length_a   1.000
_cell.length_b   1.000
_cell.length_c   1.000
_cell.angle_alpha   90.00
_cell.angle_beta   90.00
_cell.angle_gamma   90.00
#
_symmetry.space_group_name_H-M   'P 1'
#
loop_
_entity.id
_entity.type
_entity.pdbx_description
1 polymer ?
#
loop_
_entity_poly.entity_id
_entity_poly.type
_entity_poly.pdbx_seq_one_letter_code
_entity_poly.pdbx_strand_id
1 'polypeptide(L)'
;MNKRLLPNRFHSAFPSRGVAVLLVAVLFGCAMGVNRTFVHQDLRDEKVPLVVAVLPFENLSNNPTAGLSVSQLFATELMSSSYFCVLEESEMRRQLIGLKVDVDRLADVSIARDVGKGLFVDAVLSGSVSEFSYQHGLREEPAVGFNIQLVRIKDGVVLWRASQSLMGSGFMSRESIIETAQKAVRDTIVNFSDNRGYDPSRLDERAAGERPPPKRDLVTGWANETDSQRDRAMVYVESDAYREERLWLNRQAQVCATLMEQRSVVMKRADEINKAKEREAKAKSEAEKTAADRSKANVAVQKTVEDDLLELQLPPK
;
A
#
# COMPACT_ATOMS: atom_id res chain seq x y z
N MET A 1 -64.69 -12.79 61.14
CA MET A 1 -63.32 -13.21 60.74
C MET A 1 -63.45 -14.04 59.47
N ASN A 2 -63.06 -13.48 58.32
CA ASN A 2 -61.83 -13.83 57.56
C ASN A 2 -61.96 -15.16 56.80
N LYS A 3 -61.66 -15.31 55.49
CA LYS A 3 -61.17 -14.47 54.40
C LYS A 3 -61.62 -15.17 53.10
N ARG A 4 -62.17 -14.43 52.13
CA ARG A 4 -62.35 -14.94 50.76
C ARG A 4 -61.00 -14.96 50.07
N LEU A 5 -60.55 -16.14 49.64
CA LEU A 5 -59.37 -16.32 48.79
C LEU A 5 -59.78 -16.09 47.33
N LEU A 6 -59.26 -15.03 46.72
CA LEU A 6 -59.32 -14.79 45.28
C LEU A 6 -58.22 -15.60 44.58
N PRO A 7 -58.48 -16.25 43.43
CA PRO A 7 -57.43 -16.88 42.65
C PRO A 7 -56.66 -15.81 41.85
N ASN A 8 -55.38 -15.62 42.20
CA ASN A 8 -54.43 -14.88 41.37
C ASN A 8 -54.17 -15.65 40.07
N ARG A 9 -54.84 -15.26 38.97
CA ARG A 9 -54.43 -15.64 37.62
C ARG A 9 -53.28 -14.73 37.18
N PHE A 10 -52.05 -15.13 37.50
CA PHE A 10 -50.87 -14.62 36.80
C PHE A 10 -50.91 -15.14 35.36
N HIS A 11 -51.38 -14.31 34.43
CA HIS A 11 -51.11 -14.53 33.01
C HIS A 11 -49.63 -14.24 32.80
N SER A 12 -48.82 -15.29 32.66
CA SER A 12 -47.51 -15.20 32.03
C SER A 12 -47.74 -14.81 30.57
N ALA A 13 -47.68 -13.51 30.30
CA ALA A 13 -47.61 -12.99 28.95
C ALA A 13 -46.26 -13.41 28.35
N PHE A 14 -46.18 -14.65 27.88
CA PHE A 14 -45.07 -15.08 27.03
C PHE A 14 -45.10 -14.19 25.79
N PRO A 15 -44.03 -13.43 25.49
CA PRO A 15 -43.99 -12.67 24.24
C PRO A 15 -44.15 -13.67 23.11
N SER A 16 -45.11 -13.39 22.22
CA SER A 16 -45.35 -14.22 21.04
C SER A 16 -44.01 -14.49 20.32
N ARG A 17 -43.79 -15.74 19.88
CA ARG A 17 -42.52 -16.16 19.26
C ARG A 17 -42.06 -15.22 18.14
N GLY A 18 -42.99 -14.52 17.47
CA GLY A 18 -42.69 -13.50 16.47
C GLY A 18 -42.00 -12.24 17.02
N VAL A 19 -42.37 -11.77 18.22
CA VAL A 19 -41.73 -10.60 18.86
C VAL A 19 -40.28 -10.91 19.26
N ALA A 20 -40.02 -12.14 19.72
CA ALA A 20 -38.67 -12.58 20.04
C ALA A 20 -37.77 -12.67 18.79
N VAL A 21 -38.29 -13.18 17.67
CA VAL A 21 -37.54 -13.26 16.40
C VAL A 21 -37.27 -11.87 15.82
N LEU A 22 -38.23 -10.95 15.90
CA LEU A 22 -38.05 -9.56 15.47
C LEU A 22 -37.00 -8.82 16.31
N LEU A 23 -37.00 -9.05 17.63
CA LEU A 23 -36.00 -8.48 18.55
C LEU A 23 -34.58 -9.02 18.29
N VAL A 24 -34.45 -10.31 17.97
CA VAL A 24 -33.15 -10.89 17.58
C VAL A 24 -32.68 -10.32 16.24
N ALA A 25 -33.56 -10.16 15.25
CA ALA A 25 -33.20 -9.60 13.95
C ALA A 25 -32.72 -8.13 14.03
N VAL A 26 -33.29 -7.33 14.94
CA VAL A 26 -32.88 -5.92 15.15
C VAL A 26 -31.50 -5.82 15.83
N LEU A 27 -31.09 -6.82 16.61
CA LEU A 27 -29.79 -6.80 17.32
C LEU A 27 -28.58 -7.21 16.45
N PHE A 28 -28.79 -7.79 15.26
CA PHE A 28 -27.70 -8.15 14.34
C PHE A 28 -27.40 -7.09 13.27
N GLY A 29 -28.13 -5.97 13.27
CA GLY A 29 -28.01 -4.95 12.23
C GLY A 29 -27.22 -3.73 12.67
N CYS A 30 -25.93 -3.84 12.99
CA CYS A 30 -24.99 -2.70 12.93
C CYS A 30 -23.54 -3.14 13.20
N ALA A 31 -22.78 -3.34 12.12
CA ALA A 31 -21.32 -3.16 12.07
C ALA A 31 -20.92 -3.11 10.59
N MET A 32 -21.31 -2.05 9.88
CA MET A 32 -20.84 -1.80 8.52
C MET A 32 -19.65 -0.85 8.59
N GLY A 33 -18.45 -1.38 8.45
CA GLY A 33 -17.30 -0.57 8.04
C GLY A 33 -17.62 0.10 6.70
N VAL A 34 -17.22 1.36 6.55
CA VAL A 34 -17.46 2.10 5.30
C VAL A 34 -16.28 1.82 4.37
N ASN A 35 -16.53 1.06 3.32
CA ASN A 35 -15.59 0.86 2.22
C ASN A 35 -16.09 1.58 0.98
N ARG A 36 -15.27 2.47 0.41
CA ARG A 36 -15.53 3.06 -0.90
C ARG A 36 -14.32 2.87 -1.79
N THR A 37 -14.53 2.36 -2.99
CA THR A 37 -13.48 2.22 -3.99
C THR A 37 -13.90 2.77 -5.35
N PHE A 38 -12.94 3.33 -6.06
CA PHE A 38 -13.06 3.83 -7.42
C PHE A 38 -11.90 3.29 -8.25
N VAL A 39 -12.20 2.68 -9.40
CA VAL A 39 -11.20 2.13 -10.33
C VAL A 39 -11.41 2.76 -11.71
N HIS A 40 -10.39 3.46 -12.22
CA HIS A 40 -10.40 4.08 -13.53
C HIS A 40 -10.38 3.03 -14.66
N GLN A 41 -10.97 3.34 -15.80
CA GLN A 41 -11.10 2.41 -16.92
C GLN A 41 -9.76 1.96 -17.48
N ASP A 42 -8.81 2.88 -17.69
CA ASP A 42 -7.49 2.53 -18.23
C ASP A 42 -6.75 1.44 -17.42
N LEU A 43 -6.96 1.39 -16.10
CA LEU A 43 -6.32 0.38 -15.26
C LEU A 43 -6.90 -1.02 -15.55
N ARG A 44 -8.14 -1.11 -16.03
CA ARG A 44 -8.80 -2.38 -16.42
C ARG A 44 -8.28 -2.91 -17.75
N ASP A 45 -7.92 -2.02 -18.66
CA ASP A 45 -7.51 -2.36 -20.03
C ASP A 45 -6.00 -2.68 -20.14
N GLU A 46 -5.22 -2.36 -19.11
CA GLU A 46 -3.78 -2.59 -19.04
C GLU A 46 -3.44 -4.09 -18.97
N LYS A 47 -2.70 -4.60 -19.97
CA LYS A 47 -2.33 -6.02 -20.09
C LYS A 47 -1.01 -6.38 -19.40
N VAL A 48 -0.19 -5.39 -19.06
CA VAL A 48 1.13 -5.56 -18.44
C VAL A 48 1.06 -5.06 -16.99
N PRO A 49 1.70 -5.73 -16.03
CA PRO A 49 1.73 -5.26 -14.66
C PRO A 49 2.49 -3.94 -14.59
N LEU A 50 1.88 -2.93 -13.98
CA LEU A 50 2.52 -1.64 -13.76
C LEU A 50 3.59 -1.78 -12.68
N VAL A 51 4.70 -1.07 -12.85
CA VAL A 51 5.67 -0.89 -11.77
C VAL A 51 5.17 0.21 -10.83
N VAL A 52 4.93 -0.15 -9.57
CA VAL A 52 4.32 0.72 -8.57
C VAL A 52 5.27 0.94 -7.40
N ALA A 53 5.47 2.19 -7.00
CA ALA A 53 6.06 2.49 -5.70
C ALA A 53 4.96 2.73 -4.66
N VAL A 54 5.06 2.05 -3.51
CA VAL A 54 4.24 2.36 -2.34
C VAL A 54 4.99 3.39 -1.50
N LEU A 55 4.50 4.63 -1.52
CA LEU A 55 5.10 5.70 -0.74
C LEU A 55 4.71 5.56 0.74
N PRO A 56 5.56 6.03 1.68
CA PRO A 56 5.14 6.17 3.07
C PRO A 56 3.90 7.05 3.14
N PHE A 57 2.89 6.62 3.90
CA PHE A 57 1.64 7.36 4.00
C PHE A 57 1.76 8.51 4.99
N GLU A 58 1.06 9.60 4.68
CA GLU A 58 0.88 10.71 5.60
C GLU A 58 0.17 10.21 6.87
N ASN A 59 0.63 10.65 8.03
CA ASN A 59 0.06 10.23 9.30
C ASN A 59 -0.82 11.34 9.89
N LEU A 60 -2.14 11.17 9.78
CA LEU A 60 -3.13 12.05 10.37
C LEU A 60 -3.69 11.50 11.69
N SER A 61 -3.13 10.39 12.18
CA SER A 61 -3.51 9.75 13.43
C SER A 61 -2.62 10.20 14.59
N ASN A 62 -3.02 9.87 15.82
CA ASN A 62 -2.20 10.13 17.01
C ASN A 62 -1.06 9.12 17.21
N ASN A 63 -0.99 8.05 16.41
CA ASN A 63 0.04 7.03 16.56
C ASN A 63 1.21 7.31 15.62
N PRO A 64 2.44 7.52 16.12
CA PRO A 64 3.58 7.95 15.30
C PRO A 64 3.99 6.94 14.21
N THR A 65 3.67 5.66 14.35
CA THR A 65 4.06 4.63 13.37
C THR A 65 3.00 4.33 12.34
N ALA A 66 1.79 4.89 12.47
CA ALA A 66 0.62 4.49 11.69
C ALA A 66 0.84 4.58 10.17
N GLY A 67 1.33 5.71 9.68
CA GLY A 67 1.59 5.94 8.25
C GLY A 67 2.54 4.90 7.67
N LEU A 68 3.67 4.65 8.35
CA LEU A 68 4.65 3.66 7.91
C LEU A 68 4.10 2.23 8.00
N SER A 69 3.47 1.86 9.12
CA SER A 69 2.92 0.51 9.32
C SER A 69 1.88 0.15 8.27
N VAL A 70 0.92 1.04 7.99
CA VAL A 70 -0.12 0.79 6.99
C VAL A 70 0.48 0.72 5.57
N SER A 71 1.42 1.61 5.22
CA SER A 71 2.09 1.58 3.91
C SER A 71 2.85 0.27 3.67
N GLN A 72 3.50 -0.29 4.70
CA GLN A 72 4.22 -1.58 4.62
C GLN A 72 3.27 -2.77 4.46
N LEU A 73 2.11 -2.73 5.14
CA LEU A 73 1.06 -3.73 4.93
C LEU A 73 0.53 -3.68 3.49
N PHE A 74 0.31 -2.48 2.93
CA PHE A 74 -0.06 -2.34 1.52
C PHE A 74 1.01 -2.87 0.58
N ALA A 75 2.28 -2.54 0.79
CA ALA A 75 3.37 -3.07 -0.04
C ALA A 75 3.38 -4.60 -0.02
N THR A 76 3.24 -5.21 1.16
CA THR A 76 3.24 -6.67 1.33
C THR A 76 2.06 -7.33 0.62
N GLU A 77 0.84 -6.85 0.85
CA GLU A 77 -0.36 -7.43 0.26
C GLU A 77 -0.40 -7.19 -1.26
N LEU A 78 0.10 -6.04 -1.76
CA LEU A 78 0.23 -5.80 -3.19
C LEU A 78 1.25 -6.73 -3.85
N MET A 79 2.41 -6.97 -3.22
CA MET A 79 3.38 -7.96 -3.70
C MET A 79 2.76 -9.36 -3.76
N SER A 80 1.98 -9.74 -2.73
CA SER A 80 1.29 -11.04 -2.69
C SER A 80 0.23 -11.17 -3.79
N SER A 81 -0.40 -10.07 -4.19
CA SER A 81 -1.49 -10.06 -5.18
C SER A 81 -1.03 -10.27 -6.63
N SER A 82 0.27 -10.07 -6.92
CA SER A 82 0.87 -10.18 -8.27
C SER A 82 0.25 -9.28 -9.36
N TYR A 83 -0.60 -8.30 -9.02
CA TYR A 83 -1.19 -7.35 -9.98
C TYR A 83 -0.24 -6.23 -10.38
N PHE A 84 0.73 -5.94 -9.53
CA PHE A 84 1.69 -4.85 -9.68
C PHE A 84 3.08 -5.36 -9.37
N CYS A 85 4.06 -4.81 -10.09
CA CYS A 85 5.46 -4.99 -9.73
C CYS A 85 5.81 -3.92 -8.71
N VAL A 86 5.87 -4.27 -7.42
CA VAL A 86 6.10 -3.31 -6.34
C VAL A 86 7.60 -3.02 -6.20
N LEU A 87 7.98 -1.73 -6.23
CA LEU A 87 9.36 -1.30 -6.03
C LEU A 87 9.85 -1.64 -4.62
N GLU A 88 11.09 -2.12 -4.50
CA GLU A 88 11.67 -2.49 -3.22
C GLU A 88 11.74 -1.28 -2.27
N GLU A 89 11.33 -1.48 -1.01
CA GLU A 89 11.29 -0.42 0.00
C GLU A 89 12.67 0.20 0.23
N SER A 90 13.73 -0.61 0.25
CA SER A 90 15.09 -0.12 0.51
C SER A 90 15.58 0.83 -0.58
N GLU A 91 15.23 0.55 -1.84
CA GLU A 91 15.58 1.38 -2.99
C GLU A 91 14.77 2.67 -3.00
N MET A 92 13.46 2.57 -2.77
CA MET A 92 12.56 3.72 -2.65
C MET A 92 13.00 4.67 -1.52
N ARG A 93 13.32 4.13 -0.34
CA ARG A 93 13.77 4.92 0.81
C ARG A 93 15.09 5.64 0.56
N ARG A 94 16.07 5.00 -0.09
CA ARG A 94 17.34 5.64 -0.47
C ARG A 94 17.10 6.86 -1.37
N GLN A 95 16.21 6.74 -2.34
CA GLN A 95 15.88 7.83 -3.26
C GLN A 95 15.12 8.96 -2.57
N LEU A 96 14.13 8.66 -1.71
CA LEU A 96 13.39 9.67 -0.95
C LEU A 96 14.31 10.53 -0.07
N ILE A 97 15.30 9.92 0.58
CA ILE A 97 16.30 10.64 1.39
C ILE A 97 17.11 11.60 0.51
N GLY A 98 17.55 11.15 -0.67
CA GLY A 98 18.28 11.99 -1.63
C GLY A 98 17.46 13.18 -2.13
N LEU A 99 16.16 12.97 -2.35
CA LEU A 99 15.23 14.00 -2.83
C LEU A 99 14.77 14.98 -1.73
N LYS A 100 15.15 14.77 -0.45
CA LYS A 100 14.74 15.58 0.71
C LYS A 100 13.22 15.78 0.79
N VAL A 101 12.48 14.72 0.50
CA VAL A 101 11.02 14.77 0.44
C VAL A 101 10.43 14.71 1.83
N ASP A 102 9.49 15.61 2.09
CA ASP A 102 8.66 15.58 3.28
C ASP A 102 7.55 14.53 3.12
N VAL A 103 7.53 13.54 4.02
CA VAL A 103 6.58 12.42 3.98
C VAL A 103 5.15 12.90 4.17
N ASP A 104 4.94 13.93 4.99
CA ASP A 104 3.60 14.44 5.31
C ASP A 104 2.93 15.07 4.08
N ARG A 105 3.73 15.42 3.06
CA ARG A 105 3.23 15.99 1.80
C ARG A 105 3.05 14.96 0.69
N LEU A 106 3.37 13.69 0.92
CA LEU A 106 3.29 12.63 -0.09
C LEU A 106 1.85 12.25 -0.47
N ALA A 107 0.85 12.65 0.31
CA ALA A 107 -0.55 12.49 -0.07
C ALA A 107 -0.96 13.42 -1.23
N ASP A 108 -0.24 14.53 -1.47
CA ASP A 108 -0.47 15.42 -2.60
C ASP A 108 -0.08 14.74 -3.92
N VAL A 109 -1.02 14.71 -4.87
CA VAL A 109 -0.86 14.07 -6.19
C VAL A 109 0.33 14.63 -6.95
N SER A 110 0.57 15.95 -6.88
CA SER A 110 1.65 16.62 -7.59
C SER A 110 3.02 16.18 -7.07
N ILE A 111 3.17 16.14 -5.74
CA ILE A 111 4.40 15.75 -5.06
C ILE A 111 4.65 14.25 -5.23
N ALA A 112 3.63 13.43 -5.01
CA ALA A 112 3.71 11.99 -5.24
C ALA A 112 4.14 11.67 -6.68
N ARG A 113 3.60 12.42 -7.66
CA ARG A 113 3.97 12.27 -9.07
C ARG A 113 5.43 12.63 -9.32
N ASP A 114 5.92 13.74 -8.77
CA ASP A 114 7.31 14.16 -8.97
C ASP A 114 8.30 13.19 -8.31
N VAL A 115 7.96 12.66 -7.14
CA VAL A 115 8.70 11.56 -6.51
C VAL A 115 8.69 10.32 -7.40
N GLY A 116 7.54 9.93 -7.94
CA GLY A 116 7.42 8.77 -8.83
C GLY A 116 8.25 8.91 -10.12
N LYS A 117 8.43 10.12 -10.65
CA LYS A 117 9.37 10.37 -11.76
C LYS A 117 10.81 10.08 -11.35
N GLY A 118 11.21 10.52 -10.15
CA GLY A 118 12.54 10.26 -9.60
C GLY A 118 12.80 8.78 -9.30
N LEU A 119 11.76 8.04 -8.93
CA LEU A 119 11.80 6.58 -8.73
C LEU A 119 11.70 5.78 -10.03
N PHE A 120 11.50 6.46 -11.17
CA PHE A 120 11.26 5.83 -12.46
C PHE A 120 10.20 4.72 -12.36
N VAL A 121 9.03 5.00 -11.77
CA VAL A 121 7.88 4.07 -11.67
C VAL A 121 6.73 4.48 -12.59
N ASP A 122 5.81 3.56 -12.91
CA ASP A 122 4.64 3.84 -13.77
C ASP A 122 3.51 4.51 -12.99
N ALA A 123 3.36 4.10 -11.73
CA ALA A 123 2.41 4.68 -10.81
C ALA A 123 2.96 4.71 -9.38
N VAL A 124 2.38 5.57 -8.55
CA VAL A 124 2.66 5.66 -7.12
C VAL A 124 1.39 5.42 -6.33
N LEU A 125 1.48 4.58 -5.30
CA LEU A 125 0.45 4.48 -4.29
C LEU A 125 0.80 5.46 -3.17
N SER A 126 -0.04 6.47 -2.97
CA SER A 126 0.05 7.39 -1.84
C SER A 126 -1.25 7.42 -1.07
N GLY A 127 -1.20 7.92 0.17
CA GLY A 127 -2.35 7.91 1.04
C GLY A 127 -2.09 8.60 2.36
N SER A 128 -3.13 8.60 3.19
CA SER A 128 -3.07 9.09 4.56
C SER A 128 -3.77 8.12 5.51
N VAL A 129 -3.27 8.02 6.73
CA VAL A 129 -3.87 7.21 7.82
C VAL A 129 -4.55 8.17 8.79
N SER A 130 -5.87 8.16 8.80
CA SER A 130 -6.69 9.04 9.64
C SER A 130 -6.93 8.46 11.03
N GLU A 131 -6.89 7.14 11.18
CA GLU A 131 -7.15 6.47 12.44
C GLU A 131 -6.29 5.23 12.59
N PHE A 132 -5.63 5.10 13.75
CA PHE A 132 -4.78 3.97 14.09
C PHE A 132 -4.59 3.93 15.61
N SER A 133 -5.65 3.58 16.33
CA SER A 133 -5.65 3.56 17.79
C SER A 133 -6.59 2.50 18.34
N TYR A 134 -6.42 2.17 19.62
CA TYR A 134 -7.48 1.51 20.38
C TYR A 134 -8.47 2.59 20.82
N GLN A 135 -9.74 2.42 20.47
CA GLN A 135 -10.81 3.29 20.92
C GLN A 135 -11.04 3.10 22.41
N HIS A 136 -11.19 4.22 23.13
CA HIS A 136 -11.39 4.22 24.57
C HIS A 136 -12.87 3.99 24.88
N GLY A 137 -13.17 3.03 25.75
CA GLY A 137 -14.54 2.69 26.11
C GLY A 137 -14.60 1.54 27.12
N LEU A 138 -15.75 0.88 27.23
CA LEU A 138 -15.93 -0.31 28.08
C LEU A 138 -15.03 -1.48 27.64
N ARG A 139 -14.65 -1.50 26.36
CA ARG A 139 -13.67 -2.41 25.76
C ARG A 139 -12.73 -1.58 24.88
N GLU A 140 -11.45 -1.92 24.92
CA GLU A 140 -10.45 -1.38 23.99
C GLU A 140 -10.59 -2.13 22.66
N GLU A 141 -11.20 -1.48 21.67
CA GLU A 141 -11.36 -2.03 20.33
C GLU A 141 -10.40 -1.33 19.36
N PRO A 142 -9.63 -2.09 18.56
CA PRO A 142 -8.76 -1.48 17.57
C PRO A 142 -9.59 -0.81 16.47
N ALA A 143 -9.20 0.39 16.07
CA ALA A 143 -9.80 1.10 14.97
C ALA A 143 -8.72 1.56 14.00
N VAL A 144 -8.97 1.34 12.71
CA VAL A 144 -8.06 1.67 11.62
C VAL A 144 -8.84 2.35 10.51
N GLY A 145 -8.33 3.50 10.06
CA GLY A 145 -8.92 4.29 8.99
C GLY A 145 -7.85 4.88 8.09
N PHE A 146 -8.00 4.72 6.79
CA PHE A 146 -7.05 5.26 5.81
C PHE A 146 -7.72 5.61 4.49
N ASN A 147 -7.06 6.49 3.75
CA ASN A 147 -7.39 6.84 2.38
C ASN A 147 -6.16 6.59 1.51
N ILE A 148 -6.36 5.97 0.35
CA ILE A 148 -5.29 5.66 -0.59
C ILE A 148 -5.68 6.01 -2.01
N GLN A 149 -4.67 6.29 -2.84
CA GLN A 149 -4.82 6.54 -4.25
C GLN A 149 -3.61 6.04 -5.03
N LEU A 150 -3.86 5.44 -6.19
CA LEU A 150 -2.86 5.05 -7.16
C LEU A 150 -2.85 6.09 -8.28
N VAL A 151 -1.73 6.80 -8.44
CA VAL A 151 -1.58 7.89 -9.40
C VAL A 151 -0.62 7.45 -10.51
N ARG A 152 -1.05 7.53 -11.77
CA ARG A 152 -0.17 7.30 -12.92
C ARG A 152 0.81 8.46 -13.09
N ILE A 153 2.09 8.15 -13.26
CA ILE A 153 3.14 9.17 -13.36
C ILE A 153 3.10 9.93 -14.69
N LYS A 154 2.75 9.24 -15.78
CA LYS A 154 2.72 9.83 -17.13
C LYS A 154 1.86 11.10 -17.20
N ASP A 155 0.61 11.01 -16.75
CA ASP A 155 -0.43 12.03 -16.94
C ASP A 155 -1.00 12.57 -15.62
N GLY A 156 -0.70 11.95 -14.48
CA GLY A 156 -1.25 12.33 -13.16
C GLY A 156 -2.67 11.82 -12.91
N VAL A 157 -3.20 10.92 -13.75
CA VAL A 157 -4.54 10.36 -13.58
C VAL A 157 -4.55 9.43 -12.37
N VAL A 158 -5.59 9.55 -11.55
CA VAL A 158 -5.84 8.64 -10.43
C VAL A 158 -6.49 7.37 -10.97
N LEU A 159 -5.71 6.29 -11.02
CA LEU A 159 -6.13 4.99 -11.54
C LEU A 159 -6.99 4.20 -10.56
N TRP A 160 -6.75 4.39 -9.27
CA TRP A 160 -7.49 3.74 -8.20
C TRP A 160 -7.54 4.64 -6.98
N ARG A 161 -8.67 4.65 -6.26
CA ARG A 161 -8.81 5.32 -4.97
C ARG A 161 -9.63 4.42 -4.05
N ALA A 162 -9.25 4.34 -2.79
CA ALA A 162 -10.03 3.66 -1.78
C ALA A 162 -10.01 4.42 -0.45
N SER A 163 -11.12 4.30 0.28
CA SER A 163 -11.28 4.79 1.63
C SER A 163 -11.86 3.66 2.45
N GLN A 164 -11.18 3.31 3.54
CA GLN A 164 -11.55 2.20 4.39
C GLN A 164 -11.49 2.64 5.84
N SER A 165 -12.54 2.28 6.59
CA SER A 165 -12.57 2.38 8.04
C SER A 165 -13.08 1.06 8.60
N LEU A 166 -12.28 0.45 9.47
CA LEU A 166 -12.57 -0.82 10.10
C LEU A 166 -12.34 -0.71 11.61
N MET A 167 -13.33 -1.17 12.36
CA MET A 167 -13.26 -1.31 13.80
C MET A 167 -13.28 -2.80 14.14
N GLY A 168 -12.42 -3.24 15.05
CA GLY A 168 -12.35 -4.64 15.47
C GLY A 168 -13.67 -5.06 16.13
N SER A 169 -14.28 -6.13 15.62
CA SER A 169 -15.64 -6.55 16.01
C SER A 169 -15.66 -7.84 16.85
N GLY A 170 -14.57 -8.16 17.54
CA GLY A 170 -14.40 -9.42 18.26
C GLY A 170 -15.26 -9.54 19.52
N PHE A 171 -16.39 -10.27 19.44
CA PHE A 171 -17.20 -10.55 20.63
C PHE A 171 -16.46 -11.44 21.64
N MET A 172 -15.74 -12.47 21.16
CA MET A 172 -15.07 -13.50 21.97
C MET A 172 -13.54 -13.41 21.99
N SER A 173 -12.92 -12.64 21.10
CA SER A 173 -11.45 -12.47 21.02
C SER A 173 -11.08 -11.00 20.99
N ARG A 174 -9.97 -10.64 21.66
CA ARG A 174 -9.34 -9.33 21.50
C ARG A 174 -8.50 -9.37 20.23
N GLU A 175 -8.82 -8.52 19.26
CA GLU A 175 -8.02 -8.35 18.06
C GLU A 175 -6.93 -7.31 18.31
N SER A 176 -5.77 -7.50 17.70
CA SER A 176 -4.73 -6.46 17.72
C SER A 176 -5.02 -5.40 16.67
N ILE A 177 -4.51 -4.19 16.88
CA ILE A 177 -4.59 -3.11 15.89
C ILE A 177 -3.91 -3.48 14.57
N ILE A 178 -2.80 -4.23 14.63
CA ILE A 178 -2.07 -4.68 13.43
C ILE A 178 -2.88 -5.72 12.66
N GLU A 179 -3.54 -6.64 13.36
CA GLU A 179 -4.44 -7.61 12.73
C GLU A 179 -5.62 -6.90 12.05
N THR A 180 -6.22 -5.92 12.73
CA THR A 180 -7.31 -5.11 12.16
C THR A 180 -6.85 -4.31 10.95
N ALA A 181 -5.65 -3.72 11.00
CA ALA A 181 -5.05 -3.03 9.89
C ALA A 181 -4.81 -3.96 8.70
N GLN A 182 -4.25 -5.15 8.95
CA GLN A 182 -4.01 -6.14 7.89
C GLN A 182 -5.32 -6.60 7.25
N LYS A 183 -6.37 -6.85 8.04
CA LYS A 183 -7.73 -7.15 7.52
C LYS A 183 -8.24 -6.01 6.65
N ALA A 184 -8.17 -4.76 7.12
CA ALA A 184 -8.62 -3.59 6.36
C ALA A 184 -7.87 -3.42 5.03
N VAL A 185 -6.55 -3.61 5.02
CA VAL A 185 -5.72 -3.55 3.80
C VAL A 185 -6.08 -4.69 2.84
N ARG A 186 -6.20 -5.92 3.34
CA ARG A 186 -6.59 -7.08 2.54
C ARG A 186 -7.95 -6.87 1.89
N ASP A 187 -8.95 -6.45 2.66
CA ASP A 187 -10.29 -6.17 2.14
C ASP A 187 -10.24 -5.09 1.05
N THR A 188 -9.40 -4.07 1.23
CA THR A 188 -9.21 -3.02 0.22
C THR A 188 -8.64 -3.56 -1.09
N ILE A 189 -7.67 -4.47 -1.02
CA ILE A 189 -7.01 -5.07 -2.20
C ILE A 189 -7.91 -6.11 -2.88
N VAL A 190 -8.66 -6.91 -2.11
CA VAL A 190 -9.65 -7.85 -2.66
C VAL A 190 -10.77 -7.10 -3.37
N ASN A 191 -11.30 -6.03 -2.76
CA ASN A 191 -12.29 -5.20 -3.42
C ASN A 191 -11.73 -4.52 -4.68
N PHE A 192 -10.45 -4.20 -4.70
CA PHE A 192 -9.77 -3.72 -5.90
C PHE A 192 -9.73 -4.80 -7.01
N SER A 193 -9.35 -6.04 -6.68
CA SER A 193 -9.31 -7.13 -7.68
C SER A 193 -10.68 -7.40 -8.28
N ASP A 194 -11.70 -7.54 -7.42
CA ASP A 194 -13.07 -7.84 -7.84
C ASP A 194 -13.60 -6.72 -8.73
N ASN A 195 -13.39 -5.48 -8.31
CA ASN A 195 -13.85 -4.33 -9.06
C ASN A 195 -13.09 -4.11 -10.35
N ARG A 196 -11.88 -4.62 -10.56
CA ARG A 196 -11.18 -4.55 -11.87
C ARG A 196 -11.88 -5.43 -12.93
N GLY A 197 -12.85 -6.24 -12.53
CA GLY A 197 -13.46 -7.28 -13.37
C GLY A 197 -12.65 -8.59 -13.35
N TYR A 198 -11.76 -8.73 -12.37
CA TYR A 198 -10.97 -9.94 -12.18
C TYR A 198 -11.67 -10.84 -11.16
N ASP A 199 -12.23 -11.93 -11.66
CA ASP A 199 -12.82 -13.00 -10.89
C ASP A 199 -12.04 -14.27 -11.26
N PRO A 200 -11.17 -14.79 -10.38
CA PRO A 200 -10.37 -15.97 -10.68
C PRO A 200 -11.24 -17.21 -10.95
N SER A 201 -12.51 -17.22 -10.53
CA SER A 201 -13.48 -18.29 -10.81
C SER A 201 -14.19 -18.15 -12.17
N ARG A 202 -14.09 -16.99 -12.84
CA ARG A 202 -14.68 -16.75 -14.18
C ARG A 202 -13.78 -17.10 -15.37
N LEU A 203 -12.55 -17.53 -15.13
CA LEU A 203 -11.68 -18.06 -16.18
C LEU A 203 -12.27 -19.33 -16.83
N ASP A 204 -13.20 -20.01 -16.16
CA ASP A 204 -13.90 -21.20 -16.66
C ASP A 204 -15.03 -20.86 -17.67
N GLU A 205 -15.70 -19.70 -17.55
CA GLU A 205 -16.92 -19.41 -18.33
C GLU A 205 -16.65 -18.88 -19.76
N ARG A 206 -15.47 -18.30 -20.04
CA ARG A 206 -15.12 -17.83 -21.41
C ARG A 206 -14.42 -18.90 -22.26
N ALA A 207 -13.91 -19.97 -21.65
CA ALA A 207 -13.34 -21.11 -22.35
C ALA A 207 -14.39 -22.20 -22.66
N ALA A 208 -15.50 -22.25 -21.92
CA ALA A 208 -16.55 -23.24 -22.08
C ALA A 208 -17.68 -22.78 -23.02
N GLY A 209 -17.42 -22.80 -24.32
CA GLY A 209 -18.48 -23.20 -25.24
C GLY A 209 -18.81 -24.66 -24.94
N GLU A 210 -19.96 -24.90 -24.31
CA GLU A 210 -20.48 -26.18 -23.77
C GLU A 210 -20.31 -26.33 -22.24
N ARG A 211 -21.36 -25.94 -21.50
CA ARG A 211 -21.57 -26.40 -20.12
C ARG A 211 -21.80 -27.91 -20.09
N PRO A 212 -21.16 -28.68 -19.19
CA PRO A 212 -21.80 -29.85 -18.63
C PRO A 212 -22.82 -29.44 -17.55
N PRO A 213 -23.90 -30.20 -17.35
CA PRO A 213 -24.98 -29.86 -16.42
C PRO A 213 -24.50 -29.95 -14.95
N PRO A 214 -25.25 -29.34 -14.00
CA PRO A 214 -24.83 -29.28 -12.60
C PRO A 214 -24.73 -30.68 -12.01
N LYS A 215 -23.66 -30.92 -11.23
CA LYS A 215 -23.44 -32.18 -10.50
C LYS A 215 -24.62 -32.44 -9.56
N ARG A 216 -25.35 -33.51 -9.85
CA ARG A 216 -26.21 -34.22 -8.90
C ARG A 216 -25.33 -35.09 -8.00
N ASP A 217 -25.60 -34.97 -6.72
CA ASP A 217 -25.44 -35.91 -5.62
C ASP A 217 -24.02 -36.28 -5.13
N LEU A 218 -23.80 -35.86 -3.88
CA LEU A 218 -22.97 -36.53 -2.88
C LEU A 218 -23.20 -38.06 -2.96
N VAL A 219 -22.23 -38.80 -3.48
CA VAL A 219 -22.15 -40.24 -3.24
C VAL A 219 -21.34 -40.44 -1.96
N THR A 220 -22.05 -40.58 -0.84
CA THR A 220 -21.51 -41.27 0.34
C THR A 220 -21.45 -42.77 0.02
N GLY A 221 -20.26 -43.27 -0.26
CA GLY A 221 -19.99 -44.71 -0.36
C GLY A 221 -18.88 -45.08 0.62
N TRP A 222 -19.25 -45.53 1.82
CA TRP A 222 -18.34 -46.29 2.68
C TRP A 222 -18.41 -47.75 2.25
N ALA A 223 -17.33 -48.29 1.69
CA ALA A 223 -17.16 -49.72 1.54
C ALA A 223 -15.67 -50.09 1.51
N ASN A 224 -15.21 -50.68 2.61
CA ASN A 224 -14.17 -51.70 2.74
C ASN A 224 -13.00 -51.65 1.74
N GLU A 225 -11.89 -51.04 2.14
CA GLU A 225 -10.60 -51.33 1.50
C GLU A 225 -9.48 -51.34 2.54
N THR A 226 -8.81 -52.48 2.64
CA THR A 226 -7.78 -52.80 3.62
C THR A 226 -6.52 -51.94 3.48
N ASP A 227 -5.91 -51.64 4.63
CA ASP A 227 -4.77 -50.73 4.90
C ASP A 227 -3.41 -51.12 4.25
N SER A 228 -3.41 -51.82 3.11
CA SER A 228 -2.21 -52.34 2.42
C SER A 228 -1.95 -51.70 1.04
N GLN A 229 -2.75 -50.71 0.61
CA GLN A 229 -2.58 -50.00 -0.67
C GLN A 229 -2.15 -48.52 -0.50
N ARG A 230 -1.83 -48.08 0.72
CA ARG A 230 -1.47 -46.68 1.02
C ARG A 230 -0.11 -46.22 0.49
N ASP A 231 0.71 -47.12 -0.06
CA ASP A 231 2.07 -46.78 -0.54
C ASP A 231 2.18 -46.45 -2.03
N ARG A 232 1.07 -46.21 -2.74
CA ARG A 232 1.13 -45.68 -4.12
C ARG A 232 0.76 -44.21 -4.14
N ALA A 233 1.81 -43.39 -4.09
CA ALA A 233 1.91 -42.02 -4.59
C ALA A 233 0.60 -41.20 -4.56
N MET A 234 0.49 -40.30 -3.59
CA MET A 234 -0.33 -39.10 -3.74
C MET A 234 0.20 -38.30 -4.95
N VAL A 235 -0.25 -38.66 -6.14
CA VAL A 235 -0.20 -37.79 -7.30
C VAL A 235 -1.36 -36.83 -7.10
N TYR A 236 -1.05 -35.65 -6.58
CA TYR A 236 -1.98 -34.52 -6.67
C TYR A 236 -2.25 -34.31 -8.16
N VAL A 237 -3.44 -34.68 -8.61
CA VAL A 237 -3.96 -34.23 -9.90
C VAL A 237 -4.27 -32.76 -9.70
N GLU A 238 -3.25 -31.92 -9.90
CA GLU A 238 -3.38 -30.48 -9.94
C GLU A 238 -4.40 -30.18 -11.05
N SER A 239 -5.61 -29.72 -10.67
CA SER A 239 -6.66 -29.41 -11.65
C SER A 239 -6.12 -28.44 -12.70
N ASP A 240 -6.49 -28.59 -13.96
CA ASP A 240 -5.97 -27.74 -15.05
C ASP A 240 -6.10 -26.23 -14.75
N ALA A 241 -7.17 -25.81 -14.05
CA ALA A 241 -7.36 -24.44 -13.57
C ALA A 241 -6.23 -23.95 -12.63
N TYR A 242 -5.86 -24.75 -11.62
CA TYR A 242 -4.75 -24.43 -10.71
C TYR A 242 -3.41 -24.34 -11.44
N ARG A 243 -3.22 -25.19 -12.45
CA ARG A 243 -2.00 -25.20 -13.26
C ARG A 243 -1.89 -23.94 -14.12
N GLU A 244 -2.99 -23.52 -14.75
CA GLU A 244 -3.04 -22.29 -15.53
C GLU A 244 -2.83 -21.04 -14.67
N GLU A 245 -3.40 -21.00 -13.46
CA GLU A 245 -3.19 -19.93 -12.50
C GLU A 245 -1.72 -19.81 -12.08
N ARG A 246 -1.07 -20.93 -11.71
CA ARG A 246 0.36 -20.95 -11.38
C ARG A 246 1.25 -20.52 -12.55
N LEU A 247 0.92 -20.97 -13.77
CA LEU A 247 1.65 -20.56 -14.97
C LEU A 247 1.50 -19.07 -15.24
N TRP A 248 0.33 -18.50 -15.00
CA TRP A 248 0.11 -17.06 -15.10
C TRP A 248 0.91 -16.29 -14.04
N LEU A 249 0.83 -16.69 -12.77
CA LEU A 249 1.60 -16.07 -11.67
C LEU A 249 3.11 -16.09 -11.96
N ASN A 250 3.64 -17.23 -12.44
CA ASN A 250 5.05 -17.35 -12.81
C ASN A 250 5.42 -16.41 -13.97
N ARG A 251 4.56 -16.28 -14.98
CA ARG A 251 4.80 -15.32 -16.09
C ARG A 251 4.79 -13.88 -15.60
N GLN A 252 3.85 -13.51 -14.73
CA GLN A 252 3.80 -12.17 -14.13
C GLN A 252 5.06 -11.88 -13.32
N ALA A 253 5.50 -12.83 -12.49
CA ALA A 253 6.72 -12.70 -11.70
C ALA A 253 7.97 -12.51 -12.59
N GLN A 254 8.07 -13.26 -13.70
CA GLN A 254 9.16 -13.08 -14.68
C GLN A 254 9.14 -11.70 -15.33
N VAL A 255 7.97 -11.23 -15.77
CA VAL A 255 7.81 -9.88 -16.34
C VAL A 255 8.21 -8.81 -15.32
N CYS A 256 7.75 -8.94 -14.08
CA CYS A 256 8.13 -8.01 -13.01
C CYS A 256 9.62 -8.01 -12.73
N ALA A 257 10.26 -9.17 -12.69
CA ALA A 257 11.71 -9.27 -12.49
C ALA A 257 12.48 -8.52 -13.60
N THR A 258 12.10 -8.72 -14.86
CA THR A 258 12.72 -8.02 -15.99
C THR A 258 12.50 -6.51 -15.94
N LEU A 259 11.28 -6.06 -15.64
CA LEU A 259 10.97 -4.63 -15.52
C LEU A 259 11.75 -3.96 -14.38
N MET A 260 11.89 -4.63 -13.24
CA MET A 260 12.65 -4.12 -12.10
C MET A 260 14.14 -4.05 -12.41
N GLU A 261 14.70 -5.07 -13.06
CA GLU A 261 16.12 -5.07 -13.45
C GLU A 261 16.43 -3.89 -14.37
N GLN A 262 15.61 -3.68 -15.42
CA GLN A 262 15.76 -2.55 -16.33
C GLN A 262 15.72 -1.20 -15.60
N ARG A 263 14.80 -1.02 -14.65
CA ARG A 263 14.68 0.23 -13.87
C ARG A 263 15.84 0.44 -12.90
N SER A 264 16.33 -0.62 -12.27
CA SER A 264 17.50 -0.53 -11.37
C SER A 264 18.73 0.00 -12.11
N VAL A 265 18.93 -0.39 -13.37
CA VAL A 265 20.02 0.11 -14.21
C VAL A 265 19.83 1.59 -14.53
N VAL A 266 18.61 2.00 -14.89
CA VAL A 266 18.28 3.41 -15.16
C VAL A 266 18.51 4.27 -13.91
N MET A 267 18.04 3.82 -12.75
CA MET A 267 18.22 4.52 -11.47
C MET A 267 19.69 4.68 -11.08
N LYS A 268 20.49 3.62 -11.17
CA LYS A 268 21.92 3.69 -10.87
C LYS A 268 22.63 4.71 -11.77
N ARG A 269 22.31 4.69 -13.07
CA ARG A 269 22.87 5.65 -14.03
C ARG A 269 22.42 7.08 -13.72
N ALA A 270 21.18 7.29 -13.31
CA ALA A 270 20.69 8.60 -12.90
C ALA A 270 21.40 9.12 -11.64
N ASP A 271 21.63 8.27 -10.64
CA ASP A 271 22.37 8.60 -9.42
C ASP A 271 23.83 8.97 -9.72
N GLU A 272 24.50 8.23 -10.60
CA GLU A 272 25.87 8.57 -11.07
C GLU A 272 25.91 9.96 -11.75
N ILE A 273 24.93 10.26 -12.61
CA ILE A 273 24.82 11.56 -13.27
C ILE A 273 24.60 12.68 -12.24
N ASN A 274 23.73 12.47 -11.26
CA ASN A 274 23.48 13.46 -10.21
C ASN A 274 24.73 13.72 -9.36
N LYS A 275 25.43 12.66 -8.94
CA LYS A 275 26.71 12.77 -8.22
C LYS A 275 27.78 13.49 -9.04
N ALA A 276 27.84 13.27 -10.35
CA ALA A 276 28.75 13.98 -11.24
C ALA A 276 28.42 15.49 -11.28
N LYS A 277 27.14 15.84 -11.42
CA LYS A 277 26.68 17.25 -11.39
C LYS A 277 26.98 17.95 -10.07
N GLU A 278 26.81 17.27 -8.94
CA GLU A 278 27.14 17.82 -7.63
C GLU A 278 28.65 18.08 -7.48
N ARG A 279 29.49 17.16 -7.97
CA ARG A 279 30.95 17.34 -8.00
C ARG A 279 31.35 18.52 -8.87
N GLU A 280 30.75 18.67 -10.05
CA GLU A 280 30.99 19.81 -10.94
C GLU A 280 30.56 21.14 -10.30
N ALA A 281 29.38 21.18 -9.67
CA ALA A 281 28.90 22.37 -8.97
C ALA A 281 29.81 22.76 -7.81
N LYS A 282 30.27 21.77 -7.02
CA LYS A 282 31.23 21.99 -5.94
C LYS A 282 32.57 22.52 -6.48
N ALA A 283 33.11 21.89 -7.53
CA ALA A 283 34.36 22.33 -8.16
C ALA A 283 34.26 23.76 -8.72
N LYS A 284 33.13 24.13 -9.33
CA LYS A 284 32.88 25.51 -9.78
C LYS A 284 32.86 26.49 -8.62
N SER A 285 32.17 26.16 -7.53
CA SER A 285 32.13 27.03 -6.33
C SER A 285 33.51 27.22 -5.67
N GLU A 286 34.34 26.17 -5.64
CA GLU A 286 35.72 26.22 -5.13
C GLU A 286 36.64 27.03 -6.05
N ALA A 287 36.48 26.89 -7.37
CA ALA A 287 37.20 27.69 -8.35
C ALA A 287 36.85 29.18 -8.28
N GLU A 288 35.56 29.53 -8.15
CA GLU A 288 35.10 30.91 -7.96
C GLU A 288 35.67 31.53 -6.68
N LYS A 289 35.66 30.77 -5.58
CA LYS A 289 36.26 31.22 -4.31
C LYS A 289 37.76 31.45 -4.45
N THR A 290 38.47 30.54 -5.11
CA THR A 290 39.92 30.66 -5.36
C THR A 290 40.25 31.85 -6.26
N ALA A 291 39.42 32.12 -7.27
CA ALA A 291 39.56 33.29 -8.14
C ALA A 291 39.32 34.60 -7.37
N ALA A 292 38.32 34.65 -6.49
CA ALA A 292 38.05 35.80 -5.63
C ALA A 292 39.20 36.08 -4.66
N ASP A 293 39.78 35.05 -4.05
CA ASP A 293 40.92 35.19 -3.14
C ASP A 293 42.19 35.66 -3.87
N ARG A 294 42.45 35.16 -5.09
CA ARG A 294 43.54 35.66 -5.94
C ARG A 294 43.35 37.13 -6.34
N SER A 295 42.12 37.54 -6.67
CA SER A 295 41.82 38.93 -7.00
C SER A 295 42.10 39.86 -5.80
N LYS A 296 41.67 39.47 -4.59
CA LYS A 296 41.97 40.23 -3.36
C LYS A 296 43.47 40.31 -3.08
N ALA A 297 44.21 39.22 -3.27
CA ALA A 297 45.65 39.20 -3.10
C ALA A 297 46.36 40.15 -4.08
N ASN A 298 45.96 40.16 -5.36
CA ASN A 298 46.53 41.06 -6.35
C ASN A 298 46.27 42.55 -6.02
N VAL A 299 45.06 42.88 -5.55
CA VAL A 299 44.73 44.25 -5.10
C VAL A 299 45.57 44.65 -3.90
N ALA A 300 45.79 43.74 -2.94
CA ALA A 300 46.65 44.01 -1.78
C ALA A 300 48.11 44.28 -2.20
N VAL A 301 48.65 43.47 -3.11
CA VAL A 301 50.00 43.67 -3.66
C VAL A 301 50.13 45.00 -4.39
N GLN A 302 49.15 45.37 -5.23
CA GLN A 302 49.15 46.67 -5.92
C GLN A 302 49.19 47.83 -4.92
N LYS A 303 48.39 47.75 -3.85
CA LYS A 303 48.37 48.76 -2.81
C LYS A 303 49.71 48.89 -2.08
N THR A 304 50.34 47.77 -1.73
CA THR A 304 51.69 47.78 -1.12
C THR A 304 52.73 48.40 -2.04
N VAL A 305 52.70 48.08 -3.35
CA VAL A 305 53.62 48.67 -4.32
C VAL A 305 53.39 50.19 -4.46
N GLU A 306 52.14 50.66 -4.45
CA GLU A 306 51.82 52.10 -4.45
C GLU A 306 52.30 52.80 -3.18
N ASP A 307 52.09 52.19 -2.00
CA ASP A 307 52.53 52.73 -0.72
C ASP A 307 54.08 52.83 -0.65
N ASP A 308 54.81 51.81 -1.11
CA ASP A 308 56.28 51.80 -1.17
C ASP A 308 56.83 52.86 -2.16
N LEU A 309 56.15 53.08 -3.29
CA LEU A 309 56.56 54.09 -4.27
C LEU A 309 56.37 55.52 -3.74
N LEU A 310 55.35 55.73 -2.91
CA LEU A 310 55.07 57.01 -2.23
C LEU A 310 56.12 57.32 -1.17
N GLU A 311 56.63 56.32 -0.43
CA GLU A 311 57.73 56.51 0.52
C GLU A 311 59.05 56.92 -0.17
N LEU A 312 59.33 56.40 -1.36
CA LEU A 312 60.55 56.71 -2.12
C LEU A 312 60.57 58.11 -2.75
N GLN A 313 59.42 58.80 -2.84
CA GLN A 313 59.32 60.16 -3.38
C GLN A 313 59.43 61.26 -2.31
N LEU A 314 59.58 60.89 -1.03
CA LEU A 314 59.81 61.85 0.04
C LEU A 314 61.28 62.32 0.04
N PRO A 315 61.56 63.63 0.11
CA PRO A 315 62.93 64.13 0.08
C PRO A 315 63.71 63.63 1.30
N PRO A 316 65.00 63.28 1.15
CA PRO A 316 65.82 62.86 2.28
C PRO A 316 65.90 64.00 3.31
N LYS A 317 65.75 63.63 4.58
CA LYS A 317 65.90 64.53 5.73
C LYS A 317 67.32 65.06 5.86
#